data_AF-A0AAD7JM73-F1
#
_entry.id   AF-A0AAD7JM73-F1
#
_cell.length_a   1.000
_cell.length_b   1.000
_cell.length_c   1.000
_cell.angle_alpha   90.00
_cell.angle_beta   90.00
_cell.angle_gamma   90.00
#
_symmetry.space_group_name_H-M   'P 1'
#
loop_
_entity.id
_entity.type
_entity.pdbx_description
1 polymer ?
#
loop_
_entity_poly.entity_id
_entity_poly.type
_entity_poly.pdbx_seq_one_letter_code
_entity_poly.pdbx_strand_id
1 'polypeptide(L)'
;VTNRIAQLLWNITGYRFIYKLSKKSSASDSVKSYSYYCAQNEAEAKKSQVNDDPRKRRARMKMCRFLCKGTLQITVDNDNLELPLRLKLKHHQLHLHYVDISINKDIKDFVE
;
A
#
# COMPACT_ATOMS: atom_id res chain seq x y z
N VAL A 1 -2.17 -7.23 -11.73
CA VAL A 1 -1.98 -8.44 -10.89
C VAL A 1 -1.45 -8.11 -9.49
N THR A 2 -0.26 -7.52 -9.36
CA THR A 2 0.43 -7.28 -8.07
C THR A 2 -0.38 -6.45 -7.07
N ASN A 3 -1.10 -5.41 -7.50
CA ASN A 3 -1.97 -4.62 -6.62
C ASN A 3 -3.13 -5.43 -6.04
N ARG A 4 -3.67 -6.39 -6.80
CA ARG A 4 -4.74 -7.27 -6.31
C ARG A 4 -4.22 -8.22 -5.23
N ILE A 5 -2.99 -8.72 -5.39
CA ILE A 5 -2.32 -9.52 -4.36
C ILE A 5 -2.08 -8.70 -3.10
N ALA A 6 -1.58 -7.46 -3.22
CA ALA A 6 -1.40 -6.57 -2.08
C ALA A 6 -2.73 -6.28 -1.36
N GLN A 7 -3.83 -6.13 -2.10
CA GLN A 7 -5.17 -5.95 -1.53
C GLN A 7 -5.65 -7.22 -0.79
N LEU A 8 -5.45 -8.41 -1.36
CA LEU A 8 -5.79 -9.67 -0.71
C LEU A 8 -5.01 -9.86 0.59
N LEU A 9 -3.70 -9.59 0.56
CA LEU A 9 -2.86 -9.65 1.76
C LEU A 9 -3.33 -8.66 2.83
N TRP A 10 -3.76 -7.45 2.43
CA TRP A 10 -4.35 -6.52 3.38
C TRP A 10 -5.63 -7.06 4.00
N ASN A 11 -6.56 -7.58 3.20
CA ASN A 11 -7.82 -8.12 3.71
C ASN A 11 -7.60 -9.28 4.70
N ILE A 12 -6.55 -10.09 4.49
CA ILE A 12 -6.24 -11.25 5.36
C ILE A 12 -5.46 -10.82 6.61
N THR A 13 -4.49 -9.92 6.48
CA THR A 13 -3.53 -9.60 7.56
C THR A 13 -3.85 -8.32 8.34
N GLY A 14 -4.76 -7.48 7.84
CA GLY A 14 -4.99 -6.14 8.37
C GLY A 14 -3.89 -5.13 8.06
N TYR A 15 -2.78 -5.55 7.42
CA TYR A 15 -1.66 -4.67 7.05
C TYR A 15 -1.74 -4.24 5.60
N ARG A 16 -1.89 -2.93 5.38
CA ARG A 16 -1.90 -2.35 4.04
C ARG A 16 -0.49 -2.06 3.55
N PHE A 17 -0.20 -2.46 2.31
CA PHE A 17 1.08 -2.17 1.65
C PHE A 17 0.86 -1.24 0.44
N ILE A 18 1.65 -0.17 0.35
CA ILE A 18 1.60 0.82 -0.72
C ILE A 18 2.74 0.60 -1.71
N TYR A 19 2.44 0.67 -3.01
CA TYR A 19 3.43 0.52 -4.06
C TYR A 19 4.53 1.58 -3.95
N LYS A 20 5.78 1.17 -4.23
CA LYS A 20 6.94 2.06 -4.23
C LYS A 20 7.59 2.11 -5.58
N LEU A 21 8.07 0.97 -6.03
CA LEU A 21 8.89 0.88 -7.23
C LEU A 21 8.81 -0.52 -7.81
N SER A 22 9.30 -0.65 -9.03
CA SER A 22 9.57 -1.93 -9.64
C SER A 22 10.97 -1.94 -10.24
N LYS A 23 11.56 -3.13 -10.31
CA LYS A 23 12.87 -3.37 -10.89
C LYS A 23 12.79 -4.59 -11.81
N LYS A 24 13.38 -4.48 -12.99
CA LYS A 24 13.63 -5.64 -13.85
C LYS A 24 14.74 -6.50 -13.23
N SER A 25 14.69 -7.80 -13.48
CA SER A 25 15.79 -8.69 -13.12
C SER A 25 16.98 -8.40 -14.04
N SER A 26 18.21 -8.52 -13.50
CA SER A 26 19.42 -8.47 -14.32
C SER A 26 19.68 -9.77 -15.07
N ALA A 27 19.02 -10.87 -14.67
CA ALA A 27 19.19 -12.19 -15.26
C ALA A 27 18.17 -12.50 -16.36
N SER A 28 17.02 -11.83 -16.38
CA SER A 28 16.00 -11.99 -17.41
C SER A 28 15.16 -10.71 -17.53
N ASP A 29 14.95 -10.25 -18.77
CA ASP A 29 14.10 -9.10 -19.05
C ASP A 29 12.61 -9.37 -18.81
N SER A 30 12.20 -10.64 -18.86
CA SER A 30 10.82 -11.07 -18.62
C SER A 30 10.42 -10.94 -17.15
N VAL A 31 11.40 -11.05 -16.24
CA VAL A 31 11.19 -11.09 -14.79
C VAL A 31 11.22 -9.68 -14.21
N LYS A 32 10.14 -9.32 -13.50
CA LYS A 32 9.99 -8.01 -12.83
C LYS A 32 9.57 -8.15 -11.38
N SER A 33 10.26 -7.44 -10.51
CA SER A 33 9.97 -7.37 -9.07
C SER A 33 9.31 -6.04 -8.72
N TYR A 34 8.26 -6.11 -7.91
CA TYR A 34 7.48 -4.97 -7.44
C TYR A 34 7.60 -4.87 -5.93
N SER A 35 8.01 -3.71 -5.44
CA SER A 35 8.23 -3.46 -4.02
C SER A 35 7.14 -2.55 -3.47
N TYR A 36 6.62 -2.95 -2.31
CA TYR A 36 5.62 -2.23 -1.55
C TYR A 36 6.09 -2.08 -0.11
N TYR A 37 5.75 -0.97 0.54
CA TYR A 37 6.05 -0.70 1.96
C TYR A 37 4.79 -0.59 2.78
N CYS A 38 4.90 -0.84 4.09
CA CYS A 38 3.79 -0.65 5.02
C CYS A 38 3.21 0.76 4.89
N ALA A 39 1.89 0.83 4.73
CA ALA A 39 1.17 2.10 4.57
C ALA A 39 1.25 2.98 5.82
N GLN A 40 1.47 2.38 6.99
CA GLN A 40 1.61 3.07 8.28
C GLN A 40 3.07 3.35 8.65
N ASN A 41 4.04 3.08 7.77
CA ASN A 41 5.42 3.54 7.97
C ASN A 41 5.44 5.08 8.07
N GLU A 42 6.10 5.60 9.09
CA GLU A 42 6.27 7.03 9.32
C GLU A 42 7.11 7.70 8.23
N ALA A 43 8.13 7.00 7.71
CA ALA A 43 8.93 7.50 6.58
C ALA A 43 8.09 7.71 5.31
N GLU A 44 6.90 7.11 5.24
CA GLU A 44 5.95 7.24 4.13
C GLU A 44 4.86 8.29 4.39
N ALA A 45 4.97 9.05 5.49
CA ALA A 45 4.04 10.12 5.79
C ALA A 45 4.21 11.28 4.79
N LYS A 46 3.15 11.55 4.01
CA LYS A 46 3.09 12.76 3.18
C LYS A 46 2.76 13.97 4.04
N LYS A 47 3.41 15.10 3.77
CA LYS A 47 3.05 16.39 4.37
C LYS A 47 1.59 16.70 4.02
N SER A 48 0.77 16.98 5.03
CA SER A 48 -0.63 17.36 4.81
C SER A 48 -0.67 18.73 4.14
N GLN A 49 -1.45 18.84 3.06
CA GLN A 49 -1.84 20.14 2.52
C GLN A 49 -2.91 20.73 3.43
N VAL A 50 -2.63 21.89 4.00
CA VAL A 50 -3.55 22.65 4.85
C VAL A 50 -4.06 23.82 4.01
N ASN A 51 -5.35 24.14 4.13
CA ASN A 51 -5.89 25.34 3.49
C ASN A 51 -5.37 26.57 4.22
N ASP A 52 -4.89 27.57 3.48
CA ASP A 52 -4.36 28.80 4.06
C ASP A 52 -5.42 29.52 4.89
N ASP A 53 -6.67 29.56 4.40
CA ASP A 53 -7.83 30.11 5.12
C ASP A 53 -8.19 29.22 6.33
N PRO A 54 -8.01 29.72 7.56
CA PRO A 54 -8.31 28.96 8.78
C PRO A 54 -9.76 28.47 8.85
N ARG A 55 -10.72 29.19 8.27
CA ARG A 55 -12.14 28.83 8.28
C ARG A 55 -12.45 27.64 7.38
N LYS A 56 -11.59 27.38 6.39
CA LYS A 56 -11.70 26.25 5.45
C LYS A 56 -10.84 25.06 5.84
N ARG A 57 -10.12 25.14 6.97
CA ARG A 57 -9.34 24.02 7.49
C ARG A 57 -10.27 22.96 8.04
N ARG A 58 -10.20 21.75 7.48
CA ARG A 58 -10.92 20.59 8.00
C ARG A 58 -10.11 19.97 9.13
N ALA A 59 -10.74 19.72 10.27
CA ALA A 59 -10.18 18.82 11.28
C ALA A 59 -10.12 17.41 10.68
N ARG A 60 -8.91 16.90 10.43
CA ARG A 60 -8.70 15.56 9.87
C ARG A 60 -8.12 14.67 10.95
N MET A 61 -8.81 13.55 11.24
CA MET A 61 -8.19 12.46 11.98
C MET A 61 -6.99 11.95 11.16
N LYS A 62 -5.84 11.83 11.81
CA LYS A 62 -4.62 11.31 11.19
C LYS A 62 -4.52 9.82 11.46
N MET A 63 -4.16 9.06 10.44
CA MET A 63 -3.79 7.66 10.62
C MET A 63 -2.55 7.54 11.51
N CYS A 64 -2.58 6.63 12.48
CA CYS A 64 -1.42 6.30 13.29
C CYS A 64 -0.25 5.82 12.42
N ARG A 65 0.95 6.32 12.73
CA ARG A 65 2.20 5.98 12.05
C ARG A 65 3.14 5.29 13.02
N PHE A 66 3.98 4.42 12.47
CA PHE A 66 4.95 3.62 13.21
C PHE A 66 6.28 3.58 12.47
N LEU A 67 7.37 3.28 13.17
CA LEU A 67 8.69 2.99 12.59
C LEU A 67 8.73 1.59 11.92
N CYS A 68 7.63 1.21 11.27
CA CYS A 68 7.45 -0.10 10.66
C CYS A 68 8.25 -0.19 9.36
N LYS A 69 9.22 -1.11 9.35
CA LYS A 69 10.00 -1.49 8.16
C LYS A 69 9.36 -2.64 7.40
N GLY A 70 8.02 -2.71 7.43
CA GLY A 70 7.25 -3.74 6.75
C GLY A 70 7.34 -3.60 5.24
N THR A 71 7.63 -4.69 4.55
CA THR A 71 7.79 -4.74 3.10
C THR A 71 7.05 -5.93 2.50
N LEU A 72 6.58 -5.74 1.28
CA LEU A 72 6.04 -6.78 0.43
C LEU A 72 6.75 -6.69 -0.92
N GLN A 73 7.37 -7.78 -1.34
CA GLN A 73 7.99 -7.90 -2.65
C GLN A 73 7.27 -9.00 -3.44
N ILE A 74 6.85 -8.67 -4.66
CA ILE A 74 6.18 -9.59 -5.57
C ILE A 74 7.02 -9.67 -6.83
N THR A 75 7.47 -10.87 -7.19
CA THR A 75 8.22 -11.11 -8.43
C THR A 75 7.35 -11.92 -9.39
N VAL A 76 7.25 -11.41 -10.62
CA VAL A 76 6.43 -11.96 -11.70
C VAL A 76 7.35 -12.20 -12.90
N ASP A 77 7.21 -13.36 -13.55
CA ASP A 77 7.71 -13.58 -14.90
C ASP A 77 6.59 -13.24 -15.88
N ASN A 78 6.78 -12.20 -16.70
CA ASN A 78 5.72 -11.73 -17.60
C ASN A 78 5.54 -12.63 -18.83
N ASP A 79 6.55 -13.42 -19.18
CA ASP A 79 6.50 -14.31 -20.36
C ASP A 79 5.89 -15.67 -20.00
N ASN A 80 5.83 -16.00 -18.71
CA ASN A 80 5.25 -17.24 -18.20
C ASN A 80 4.36 -16.99 -16.98
N LEU A 81 3.14 -16.51 -17.26
CA LEU A 81 2.13 -16.24 -16.22
C LEU A 81 1.57 -17.50 -15.55
N GLU A 82 1.83 -18.69 -16.11
CA GLU A 82 1.46 -19.98 -15.51
C GLU A 82 2.44 -20.41 -14.40
N LEU A 83 3.62 -19.80 -14.30
CA LEU A 83 4.57 -20.08 -13.25
C LEU A 83 4.16 -19.43 -11.92
N PRO A 84 4.46 -20.07 -10.78
CA PRO A 84 4.13 -19.54 -9.46
C PRO A 84 4.84 -18.21 -9.21
N LEU A 85 4.05 -17.23 -8.77
CA LEU A 85 4.54 -15.93 -8.33
C LEU A 85 5.36 -16.07 -7.06
N ARG A 86 6.49 -15.37 -6.98
CA ARG A 86 7.28 -15.32 -5.74
C ARG A 86 6.81 -14.16 -4.88
N LEU A 87 6.37 -14.47 -3.67
CA LEU A 87 5.96 -13.50 -2.65
C LEU A 87 6.96 -13.50 -1.48
N LYS A 88 7.44 -12.31 -1.11
CA LYS A 88 8.22 -12.11 0.12
C LYS A 88 7.56 -11.03 0.95
N LEU A 89 6.92 -11.47 2.03
CA LEU A 89 6.25 -10.61 3.00
C LEU A 89 7.09 -10.53 4.28
N LYS A 90 7.34 -9.32 4.76
CA LYS A 90 7.95 -9.05 6.07
C LYS A 90 7.17 -7.93 6.74
N HIS A 91 6.69 -8.16 7.96
CA HIS A 91 6.14 -7.09 8.78
C HIS A 91 7.02 -6.94 10.04
N HIS A 92 7.61 -5.75 10.22
CA HIS A 92 8.66 -5.57 11.23
C HIS A 92 8.10 -5.46 12.65
N GLN A 93 7.00 -4.75 12.81
CA GLN A 93 6.45 -4.36 14.10
C GLN A 93 4.98 -4.74 14.15
N LEU A 94 4.55 -5.41 15.21
CA LEU A 94 3.14 -5.59 15.48
C LEU A 94 2.54 -4.22 15.85
N HIS A 95 1.65 -3.71 15.02
CA HIS A 95 0.95 -2.46 15.28
C HIS A 95 -0.52 -2.58 14.90
N LEU A 96 -1.32 -1.59 15.31
CA LEU A 96 -2.74 -1.51 14.98
C LEU A 96 -2.96 -1.67 13.47
N HIS A 97 -4.03 -2.38 13.12
CA HIS A 97 -4.41 -2.60 11.73
C HIS A 97 -4.68 -1.28 11.00
N TYR A 98 -4.54 -1.33 9.69
CA TYR A 98 -4.91 -0.22 8.83
C TYR A 98 -6.43 -0.08 8.79
N VAL A 99 -6.95 1.11 9.07
CA VAL A 99 -8.38 1.43 8.94
C VAL A 99 -8.60 2.29 7.70
N ASP A 100 -9.45 1.81 6.78
CA ASP A 100 -9.90 2.61 5.65
C ASP A 100 -11.09 3.48 6.07
N ILE A 101 -10.92 4.79 5.97
CA ILE A 101 -11.96 5.80 6.26
C ILE A 101 -12.52 6.43 4.98
N SER A 102 -12.21 5.85 3.82
CA SER A 102 -12.76 6.30 2.54
C SER A 102 -14.27 6.10 2.52
N ILE A 103 -14.99 7.09 1.99
CA ILE A 103 -16.44 6.98 1.81
C ILE A 103 -16.71 5.88 0.77
N ASN A 104 -17.65 4.98 1.09
CA ASN A 104 -18.09 3.96 0.13
C ASN A 104 -18.62 4.67 -1.14
N LYS A 105 -18.25 4.16 -2.31
CA LYS A 105 -18.71 4.71 -3.60
C LYS A 105 -20.23 4.81 -3.67
N ASP A 106 -20.96 3.80 -3.19
CA ASP A 106 -22.43 3.81 -3.21
C ASP A 106 -23.00 5.02 -2.45
N ILE A 107 -22.34 5.43 -1.35
CA ILE A 107 -22.73 6.60 -0.56
C ILE A 107 -22.31 7.88 -1.28
N LYS A 108 -21.16 7.87 -1.95
CA LYS A 108 -20.67 9.02 -2.71
C LYS A 108 -21.60 9.36 -3.87
N ASP A 109 -22.03 8.33 -4.61
CA ASP A 109 -22.90 8.45 -5.78
C ASP A 109 -24.35 8.81 -5.39
N PHE A 110 -24.76 8.58 -4.14
CA PHE A 110 -26.07 9.00 -3.61
C PHE A 110 -26.13 10.49 -3.22
N VAL A 111 -24.98 11.11 -2.91
CA VAL A 111 -24.90 12.49 -2.40
C VAL A 111 -24.52 13.49 -3.49
N GLU A 112 -23.96 13.03 -4.61
CA GLU A 112 -23.69 13.82 -5.82
C GLU A 112 -24.88 13.84 -6.78
#